data_AF-A0A0S8CL13-F1
#
_entry.id   AF-A0A0S8CL13-F1
#
_cell.length_a   1.000
_cell.length_b   1.000
_cell.length_c   1.000
_cell.angle_alpha   90.00
_cell.angle_beta   90.00
_cell.angle_gamma   90.00
#
_symmetry.space_group_name_H-M   'P 1'
#
loop_
_entity.id
_entity.type
_entity.pdbx_description
1 polymer ?
#
loop_
_entity_poly.entity_id
_entity_poly.type
_entity_poly.pdbx_seq_one_letter_code
_entity_poly.pdbx_strand_id
1 'polypeptide(L)'
;VALQSRLRQMPELFQAMHPTGPGHFGVAERGIIALVNQDRLRRILSKMLDENEFLSPYGIRSLSKFHEGNPYILHVNGQEYRVDYLPGESNTGMFGGNSNWRGPVWMPVNAMIIRALLNFYLYYGENFTIECPTGSGKMMTLFEVSKEIADRLSRIFLRNEQGRRPIYGGTEKFQSDPQWRDYILFYEYFHGDNGAGLGASHQTGWTGLVAKSIQLYGLLDAKRALEGGKQAAFKKGTK
;
A
#
# COMPACT_ATOMS: atom_id res chain seq x y z
N VAL A 1 24.32 -21.52 -16.21
CA VAL A 1 25.48 -20.77 -16.76
C VAL A 1 25.25 -19.26 -16.80
N ALA A 2 24.19 -18.74 -17.44
CA ALA A 2 23.93 -17.29 -17.51
C ALA A 2 23.64 -16.61 -16.14
N LEU A 3 22.82 -17.22 -15.29
CA LEU A 3 22.52 -16.68 -13.94
C LEU A 3 23.79 -16.60 -13.08
N GLN A 4 24.61 -17.65 -13.07
CA GLN A 4 25.88 -17.67 -12.35
C GLN A 4 26.93 -16.68 -12.89
N SER A 5 26.86 -16.33 -14.18
CA SER A 5 27.72 -15.31 -14.78
C SER A 5 27.25 -13.90 -14.37
N ARG A 6 25.93 -13.64 -14.40
CA ARG A 6 25.33 -12.38 -13.91
C ARG A 6 25.55 -12.16 -12.42
N LEU A 7 25.40 -13.21 -11.60
CA LEU A 7 25.64 -13.15 -10.16
C LEU A 7 27.11 -12.86 -9.81
N ARG A 8 28.06 -13.20 -10.69
CA ARG A 8 29.47 -12.85 -10.52
C ARG A 8 29.78 -11.40 -10.87
N GLN A 9 28.96 -10.75 -11.71
CA GLN A 9 29.15 -9.34 -12.08
C GLN A 9 28.67 -8.37 -11.00
N MET A 10 27.68 -8.77 -10.20
CA MET A 10 27.08 -7.95 -9.15
C MET A 10 26.84 -8.78 -7.87
N PRO A 11 27.91 -9.26 -7.20
CA PRO A 11 27.82 -10.15 -6.05
C PRO A 11 27.04 -9.55 -4.86
N GLU A 12 27.04 -8.23 -4.73
CA GLU A 12 26.27 -7.49 -3.72
C GLU A 12 24.75 -7.61 -3.90
N LEU A 13 24.27 -7.83 -5.12
CA LEU A 13 22.84 -8.09 -5.36
C LEU A 13 22.42 -9.44 -4.77
N PHE A 14 23.32 -10.43 -4.72
CA PHE A 14 22.99 -11.71 -4.11
C PHE A 14 22.79 -11.58 -2.61
N GLN A 15 23.60 -10.76 -1.93
CA GLN A 15 23.45 -10.48 -0.50
C GLN A 15 22.11 -9.80 -0.16
N ALA A 16 21.50 -9.12 -1.15
CA ALA A 16 20.19 -8.50 -1.01
C ALA A 16 19.03 -9.49 -1.06
N MET A 17 19.20 -10.59 -1.79
CA MET A 17 18.14 -11.55 -2.08
C MET A 17 17.87 -12.44 -0.87
N HIS A 18 16.63 -12.88 -0.74
CA HIS A 18 16.25 -13.81 0.30
C HIS A 18 16.85 -15.20 0.00
N PRO A 19 17.56 -15.83 0.97
CA PRO A 19 18.05 -17.19 0.78
C PRO A 19 16.88 -18.18 0.66
N THR A 20 17.05 -19.25 -0.12
CA THR A 20 15.98 -20.22 -0.39
C THR A 20 16.54 -21.64 -0.47
N GLY A 21 15.72 -22.65 -0.17
CA GLY A 21 16.12 -24.06 -0.14
C GLY A 21 16.28 -24.62 1.29
N PRO A 22 16.87 -25.83 1.42
CA PRO A 22 17.06 -26.48 2.72
C PRO A 22 17.76 -25.57 3.74
N GLY A 23 17.24 -25.51 4.96
CA GLY A 23 17.71 -24.60 6.02
C GLY A 23 17.15 -23.17 5.95
N HIS A 24 16.41 -22.83 4.89
CA HIS A 24 15.80 -21.51 4.67
C HIS A 24 14.30 -21.62 4.33
N PHE A 25 13.64 -22.70 4.72
CA PHE A 25 12.19 -22.81 4.57
C PHE A 25 11.47 -22.08 5.70
N GLY A 26 10.33 -21.48 5.36
CA GLY A 26 9.44 -20.79 6.29
C GLY A 26 8.38 -21.71 6.85
N VAL A 27 7.28 -21.12 7.31
CA VAL A 27 6.12 -21.84 7.86
C VAL A 27 5.61 -22.90 6.87
N ALA A 28 5.36 -24.10 7.38
CA ALA A 28 4.91 -25.27 6.61
C ALA A 28 5.87 -25.60 5.44
N GLU A 29 7.18 -25.52 5.71
CA GLU A 29 8.27 -25.81 4.75
C GLU A 29 8.19 -25.00 3.45
N ARG A 30 7.54 -23.82 3.48
CA ARG A 30 7.42 -22.98 2.28
C ARG A 30 8.75 -22.34 1.92
N GLY A 31 9.16 -22.50 0.67
CA GLY A 31 10.18 -21.67 0.06
C GLY A 31 9.67 -20.28 -0.30
N ILE A 32 10.59 -19.32 -0.42
CA ILE A 32 10.34 -17.99 -0.94
C ILE A 32 11.37 -17.65 -2.02
N ILE A 33 10.96 -16.83 -2.98
CA ILE A 33 11.84 -16.17 -3.94
C ILE A 33 11.54 -14.68 -3.81
N ALA A 34 12.47 -13.93 -3.23
CA ALA A 34 12.33 -12.49 -3.01
C ALA A 34 13.65 -11.76 -3.23
N LEU A 35 13.58 -10.58 -3.84
CA LEU A 35 14.74 -9.71 -4.06
C LEU A 35 15.22 -9.01 -2.78
N VAL A 36 14.44 -9.09 -1.71
CA VAL A 36 14.73 -8.47 -0.42
C VAL A 36 14.77 -9.55 0.65
N ASN A 37 15.90 -9.63 1.36
CA ASN A 37 16.06 -10.41 2.57
C ASN A 37 15.32 -9.77 3.77
N GLN A 38 15.36 -10.45 4.92
CA GLN A 38 14.66 -10.01 6.12
C GLN A 38 15.09 -8.60 6.59
N ASP A 39 16.38 -8.29 6.56
CA ASP A 39 16.91 -7.00 7.02
C ASP A 39 16.50 -5.83 6.12
N ARG A 40 16.58 -6.03 4.80
CA ARG A 40 16.11 -5.04 3.82
C ARG A 40 14.60 -4.87 3.89
N LEU A 41 13.86 -5.96 4.08
CA LEU A 41 12.42 -5.90 4.28
C LEU A 41 12.07 -5.05 5.51
N ARG A 42 12.74 -5.24 6.65
CA ARG A 42 12.55 -4.39 7.84
C ARG A 42 12.80 -2.92 7.54
N ARG A 43 13.91 -2.58 6.88
CA ARG A 43 14.24 -1.19 6.51
C ARG A 43 13.19 -0.54 5.60
N ILE A 44 12.69 -1.29 4.61
CA ILE A 44 11.63 -0.82 3.72
C ILE A 44 10.35 -0.58 4.50
N LEU A 45 9.93 -1.56 5.32
CA LEU A 45 8.67 -1.47 6.06
C LEU A 45 8.70 -0.35 7.10
N SER A 46 9.82 -0.14 7.81
CA SER A 46 9.94 0.97 8.77
C SER A 46 9.77 2.36 8.12
N LYS A 47 10.03 2.52 6.83
CA LYS A 47 9.73 3.77 6.11
C LYS A 47 8.33 3.77 5.50
N MET A 48 7.89 2.64 4.95
CA MET A 48 6.55 2.51 4.37
C MET A 48 5.44 2.72 5.42
N LEU A 49 5.68 2.30 6.66
CA LEU A 49 4.72 2.31 7.76
C LEU A 49 4.86 3.52 8.69
N ASP A 50 5.69 4.50 8.35
CA ASP A 50 5.82 5.77 9.07
C ASP A 50 4.80 6.78 8.52
N GLU A 51 4.02 7.39 9.41
CA GLU A 51 2.97 8.34 9.03
C GLU A 51 3.51 9.68 8.53
N ASN A 52 4.74 10.03 8.90
CA ASN A 52 5.48 11.18 8.38
C ASN A 52 6.13 10.89 7.02
N GLU A 53 6.04 9.64 6.54
CA GLU A 53 6.57 9.21 5.26
C GLU A 53 5.41 8.73 4.38
N PHE A 54 5.25 7.41 4.21
CA PHE A 54 4.30 6.85 3.24
C PHE A 54 2.94 6.47 3.83
N LEU A 55 2.83 6.23 5.14
CA LEU A 55 1.60 5.72 5.74
C LEU A 55 0.57 6.84 5.97
N SER A 56 -0.32 7.04 5.02
CA SER A 56 -1.47 7.94 5.16
C SER A 56 -2.54 7.33 6.08
N PRO A 57 -3.40 8.14 6.72
CA PRO A 57 -4.66 7.67 7.31
C PRO A 57 -5.57 6.89 6.34
N TYR A 58 -5.29 6.97 5.04
CA TYR A 58 -6.11 6.43 3.95
C TYR A 58 -5.38 5.41 3.07
N GLY A 59 -4.14 5.01 3.39
CA GLY A 59 -3.37 4.00 2.64
C GLY A 59 -1.89 4.34 2.51
N ILE A 60 -1.19 3.77 1.54
CA ILE A 60 0.20 4.10 1.23
C ILE A 60 0.24 5.19 0.15
N ARG A 61 0.88 6.31 0.44
CA ARG A 61 1.12 7.44 -0.48
C ARG A 61 2.05 7.02 -1.63
N SER A 62 1.90 7.64 -2.79
CA SER A 62 2.79 7.37 -3.93
C SER A 62 4.18 8.01 -3.83
N LEU A 63 4.31 9.04 -2.99
CA LEU A 63 5.58 9.68 -2.61
C LEU A 63 5.56 9.94 -1.11
N SER A 64 6.72 9.83 -0.47
CA SER A 64 6.85 10.12 0.95
C SER A 64 6.47 11.57 1.26
N LYS A 65 5.71 11.77 2.34
CA LYS A 65 5.40 13.08 2.89
C LYS A 65 6.66 13.84 3.38
N PHE A 66 7.76 13.16 3.64
CA PHE A 66 9.06 13.79 3.93
C PHE A 66 9.46 14.84 2.88
N HIS A 67 9.08 14.62 1.61
CA HIS A 67 9.37 15.53 0.50
C HIS A 67 8.51 16.81 0.49
N GLU A 68 7.59 16.98 1.44
CA GLU A 68 6.91 18.26 1.70
C GLU A 68 7.90 19.31 2.19
N GLY A 69 8.79 18.94 3.12
CA GLY A 69 9.87 19.81 3.61
C GLY A 69 11.21 19.61 2.89
N ASN A 70 11.39 18.48 2.20
CA ASN A 70 12.66 18.05 1.61
C ASN A 70 12.48 17.64 0.15
N PRO A 71 12.11 18.56 -0.75
CA PRO A 71 11.86 18.25 -2.16
C PRO A 71 13.09 17.58 -2.79
N TYR A 72 12.86 16.64 -3.71
CA TYR A 72 13.96 16.12 -4.51
C TYR A 72 14.30 17.12 -5.62
N ILE A 73 15.56 17.58 -5.63
CA ILE A 73 16.06 18.59 -6.55
C ILE A 73 17.21 18.02 -7.38
N LEU A 74 17.11 18.16 -8.69
CA LEU A 74 18.13 17.76 -9.65
C LEU A 74 18.54 18.97 -10.51
N HIS A 75 19.83 19.28 -10.54
CA HIS A 75 20.38 20.36 -11.37
C HIS A 75 21.02 19.79 -12.64
N VAL A 76 20.53 20.18 -13.82
CA VAL A 76 21.07 19.77 -15.12
C VAL A 76 21.17 20.99 -16.04
N ASN A 77 22.34 21.22 -16.62
CA ASN A 77 22.61 22.33 -17.56
C ASN A 77 22.18 23.71 -17.04
N GLY A 78 22.38 23.98 -15.75
CA GLY A 78 22.00 25.24 -15.11
C GLY A 78 20.50 25.39 -14.81
N GLN A 79 19.70 24.35 -15.05
CA GLN A 79 18.28 24.31 -14.72
C GLN A 79 18.01 23.42 -13.51
N GLU A 80 17.14 23.90 -12.62
CA GLU A 80 16.62 23.14 -11.48
C GLU A 80 15.37 22.35 -11.90
N TYR A 81 15.36 21.04 -11.62
CA TYR A 81 14.19 20.16 -11.71
C TYR A 81 13.81 19.73 -10.31
N ARG A 82 12.52 19.87 -9.96
CA ARG A 82 12.03 19.70 -8.60
C ARG A 82 10.84 18.76 -8.53
N VAL A 83 10.84 17.88 -7.53
CA VAL A 83 9.74 16.97 -7.21
C VAL A 83 9.29 17.23 -5.77
N ASP A 84 8.20 17.99 -5.64
CA ASP A 84 7.51 18.22 -4.37
C ASP A 84 6.55 17.08 -4.02
N TYR A 85 6.30 16.91 -2.72
CA TYR A 85 5.12 16.19 -2.24
C TYR A 85 3.86 17.01 -2.55
N LEU A 86 2.93 16.43 -3.30
CA LEU A 86 1.62 16.98 -3.62
C LEU A 86 0.57 15.93 -3.31
N PRO A 87 -0.22 16.10 -2.24
CA PRO A 87 -1.17 15.08 -1.84
C PRO A 87 -2.40 14.98 -2.77
N GLY A 88 -2.69 16.00 -3.58
CA GLY A 88 -3.86 16.08 -4.45
C GLY A 88 -3.54 16.10 -5.95
N GLU A 89 -4.05 17.08 -6.69
CA GLU A 89 -3.77 17.25 -8.12
C GLU A 89 -2.33 17.73 -8.39
N SER A 90 -1.85 17.55 -9.63
CA SER A 90 -0.53 18.05 -10.02
C SER A 90 -0.54 19.58 -10.12
N ASN A 91 0.56 20.22 -9.76
CA ASN A 91 0.76 21.66 -9.93
C ASN A 91 1.44 22.04 -11.26
N THR A 92 1.63 21.09 -12.17
CA THR A 92 2.23 21.32 -13.50
C THR A 92 1.40 20.67 -14.60
N GLY A 93 1.45 21.22 -15.82
CA GLY A 93 0.74 20.68 -16.99
C GLY A 93 1.35 19.41 -17.59
N MET A 94 2.43 18.86 -17.03
CA MET A 94 2.98 17.57 -17.50
C MET A 94 1.90 16.48 -17.40
N PHE A 95 1.81 15.64 -18.43
CA PHE A 95 0.84 14.54 -18.50
C PHE A 95 -0.63 14.96 -18.31
N GLY A 96 -0.99 16.16 -18.81
CA GLY A 96 -2.38 16.64 -18.80
C GLY A 96 -2.82 17.30 -17.49
N GLY A 97 -1.90 17.56 -16.55
CA GLY A 97 -2.15 18.40 -15.37
C GLY A 97 -2.95 17.77 -14.24
N ASN A 98 -3.73 16.72 -14.53
CA ASN A 98 -4.67 16.17 -13.55
C ASN A 98 -4.15 14.93 -12.83
N SER A 99 -3.35 14.07 -13.46
CA SER A 99 -2.86 12.84 -12.82
C SER A 99 -1.60 13.12 -12.00
N ASN A 100 -1.55 12.64 -10.75
CA ASN A 100 -0.46 12.92 -9.84
C ASN A 100 0.02 11.67 -9.11
N TRP A 101 1.33 11.40 -9.21
CA TRP A 101 2.03 10.31 -8.54
C TRP A 101 2.98 10.81 -7.45
N ARG A 102 2.87 12.07 -7.04
CA ARG A 102 3.77 12.73 -6.08
C ARG A 102 3.18 12.87 -4.68
N GLY A 103 2.29 11.97 -4.27
CA GLY A 103 1.71 12.00 -2.94
C GLY A 103 0.35 11.34 -2.78
N PRO A 104 -0.53 11.28 -3.81
CA PRO A 104 -1.84 10.67 -3.66
C PRO A 104 -1.77 9.17 -3.37
N VAL A 105 -2.86 8.63 -2.83
CA VAL A 105 -3.06 7.20 -2.61
C VAL A 105 -3.71 6.58 -3.84
N TRP A 106 -3.07 5.54 -4.37
CA TRP A 106 -3.54 4.80 -5.53
C TRP A 106 -3.90 3.36 -5.13
N MET A 107 -5.14 2.95 -5.40
CA MET A 107 -5.64 1.62 -5.06
C MET A 107 -4.81 0.46 -5.65
N PRO A 108 -4.37 0.46 -6.93
CA PRO A 108 -3.67 -0.69 -7.51
C PRO A 108 -2.31 -0.95 -6.86
N VAL A 109 -1.54 0.10 -6.57
CA VAL A 109 -0.24 -0.03 -5.89
C VAL A 109 -0.43 -0.57 -4.48
N ASN A 110 -1.41 -0.04 -3.74
CA ASN A 110 -1.75 -0.52 -2.42
C ASN A 110 -2.20 -1.99 -2.42
N ALA A 111 -3.00 -2.41 -3.40
CA ALA A 111 -3.40 -3.82 -3.55
C ALA A 111 -2.19 -4.74 -3.81
N MET A 112 -1.21 -4.28 -4.60
CA MET A 112 0.04 -5.02 -4.82
C MET A 112 0.88 -5.13 -3.54
N ILE A 113 0.98 -4.06 -2.75
CA ILE A 113 1.66 -4.05 -1.45
C ILE A 113 0.98 -5.03 -0.50
N ILE A 114 -0.34 -4.98 -0.36
CA ILE A 114 -1.12 -5.91 0.48
C ILE A 114 -0.85 -7.36 0.06
N ARG A 115 -0.88 -7.66 -1.25
CA ARG A 115 -0.56 -8.99 -1.76
C ARG A 115 0.88 -9.42 -1.45
N ALA A 116 1.84 -8.50 -1.54
CA ALA A 116 3.24 -8.79 -1.22
C ALA A 116 3.41 -9.10 0.28
N LEU A 117 2.80 -8.31 1.16
CA LEU A 117 2.80 -8.53 2.61
C LEU A 117 2.21 -9.88 2.98
N LEU A 118 1.06 -10.25 2.38
CA LEU A 118 0.46 -11.57 2.58
C LEU A 118 1.38 -12.70 2.10
N ASN A 119 2.07 -12.56 0.97
CA ASN A 119 3.04 -13.56 0.51
C ASN A 119 4.22 -13.72 1.48
N PHE A 120 4.75 -12.61 2.01
CA PHE A 120 5.81 -12.67 3.02
C PHE A 120 5.28 -13.25 4.34
N TYR A 121 4.04 -12.97 4.72
CA TYR A 121 3.40 -13.57 5.90
C TYR A 121 3.28 -15.09 5.76
N LEU A 122 2.91 -15.62 4.58
CA LEU A 122 2.86 -17.07 4.36
C LEU A 122 4.22 -17.76 4.56
N TYR A 123 5.32 -17.03 4.41
CA TYR A 123 6.67 -17.52 4.64
C TYR A 123 7.09 -17.34 6.10
N TYR A 124 7.01 -16.12 6.65
CA TYR A 124 7.52 -15.82 8.00
C TYR A 124 6.56 -16.21 9.13
N GLY A 125 5.26 -16.20 8.88
CA GLY A 125 4.23 -16.33 9.91
C GLY A 125 4.37 -15.30 11.03
N GLU A 126 4.18 -15.76 12.26
CA GLU A 126 4.27 -14.94 13.47
C GLU A 126 5.73 -14.60 13.87
N ASN A 127 6.72 -15.25 13.26
CA ASN A 127 8.14 -15.04 13.57
C ASN A 127 8.70 -13.71 13.06
N PHE A 128 7.96 -13.01 12.19
CA PHE A 128 8.29 -11.67 11.74
C PHE A 128 7.20 -10.69 12.18
N THR A 129 7.57 -9.83 13.11
CA THR A 129 6.78 -8.66 13.49
C THR A 129 7.54 -7.38 13.16
N ILE A 130 6.79 -6.31 12.88
CA ILE A 130 7.28 -4.96 12.61
C ILE A 130 6.36 -3.95 13.28
N GLU A 131 6.92 -2.81 13.68
CA GLU A 131 6.14 -1.73 14.29
C GLU A 131 5.23 -1.06 13.25
N CYS A 132 3.93 -0.95 13.54
CA CYS A 132 2.95 -0.37 12.63
C CYS A 132 1.82 0.33 13.40
N PRO A 133 1.69 1.67 13.31
CA PRO A 133 2.60 2.60 12.61
C PRO A 133 4.02 2.61 13.20
N THR A 134 5.03 2.96 12.40
CA THR A 134 6.40 3.14 12.91
C THR A 134 6.44 4.23 13.98
N GLY A 135 7.14 3.98 15.09
CA GLY A 135 7.19 4.84 16.27
C GLY A 135 6.01 4.70 17.25
N SER A 136 5.03 3.82 17.01
CA SER A 136 3.85 3.64 17.87
C SER A 136 4.02 2.67 19.06
N GLY A 137 5.11 1.90 19.09
CA GLY A 137 5.33 0.76 19.99
C GLY A 137 4.49 -0.49 19.66
N LYS A 138 3.57 -0.42 18.70
CA LYS A 138 2.66 -1.52 18.35
C LYS A 138 3.29 -2.45 17.32
N MET A 139 3.73 -3.62 17.78
CA MET A 139 4.26 -4.67 16.91
C MET A 139 3.12 -5.44 16.23
N MET A 140 3.22 -5.60 14.91
CA MET A 140 2.25 -6.32 14.09
C MET A 140 2.97 -7.36 13.21
N THR A 141 2.33 -8.50 12.99
CA THR A 141 2.68 -9.44 11.93
C THR A 141 2.40 -8.83 10.54
N LEU A 142 2.99 -9.40 9.49
CA LEU A 142 2.75 -8.92 8.13
C LEU A 142 1.28 -9.07 7.66
N PHE A 143 0.52 -10.01 8.24
CA PHE A 143 -0.92 -10.11 8.02
C PHE A 143 -1.70 -8.95 8.64
N GLU A 144 -1.34 -8.57 9.87
CA GLU A 144 -1.98 -7.45 10.56
C GLU A 144 -1.64 -6.12 9.89
N VAL A 145 -0.39 -5.93 9.44
CA VAL A 145 0.01 -4.76 8.65
C VAL A 145 -0.79 -4.70 7.34
N SER A 146 -0.93 -5.83 6.63
CA SER A 146 -1.69 -5.84 5.38
C SER A 146 -3.17 -5.54 5.59
N LYS A 147 -3.73 -5.94 6.74
CA LYS A 147 -5.10 -5.62 7.15
C LYS A 147 -5.23 -4.14 7.54
N GLU A 148 -4.31 -3.58 8.32
CA GLU A 148 -4.29 -2.16 8.70
C GLU A 148 -4.32 -1.25 7.46
N ILE A 149 -3.52 -1.55 6.43
CA ILE A 149 -3.53 -0.81 5.17
C ILE A 149 -4.89 -0.95 4.47
N ALA A 150 -5.48 -2.15 4.44
CA ALA A 150 -6.79 -2.38 3.84
C ALA A 150 -7.93 -1.66 4.58
N ASP A 151 -7.86 -1.59 5.91
CA ASP A 151 -8.82 -0.89 6.75
C ASP A 151 -8.72 0.63 6.51
N ARG A 152 -7.51 1.17 6.36
CA ARG A 152 -7.28 2.58 5.98
C ARG A 152 -7.84 2.90 4.58
N LEU A 153 -7.62 2.04 3.59
CA LEU A 153 -8.20 2.20 2.25
C LEU A 153 -9.74 2.13 2.29
N SER A 154 -10.30 1.23 3.10
CA SER A 154 -11.75 1.09 3.24
C SER A 154 -12.37 2.32 3.90
N ARG A 155 -11.67 2.92 4.87
CA ARG A 155 -12.09 4.14 5.59
C ARG A 155 -12.42 5.30 4.66
N ILE A 156 -11.75 5.41 3.51
CA ILE A 156 -12.04 6.41 2.47
C ILE A 156 -13.53 6.44 2.12
N PHE A 157 -14.14 5.26 2.02
CA PHE A 157 -15.50 5.07 1.57
C PHE A 157 -16.50 5.05 2.71
N LEU A 158 -16.09 4.98 3.98
CA LEU A 158 -16.98 4.85 5.13
C LEU A 158 -17.33 6.21 5.72
N ARG A 159 -18.48 6.31 6.39
CA ARG A 159 -18.81 7.49 7.18
C ARG A 159 -17.97 7.49 8.45
N ASN A 160 -17.39 8.63 8.77
CA ASN A 160 -16.71 8.87 10.05
C ASN A 160 -17.73 9.19 11.16
N GLU A 161 -17.23 9.51 12.35
CA GLU A 161 -18.05 9.87 13.53
C GLU A 161 -18.96 11.07 13.30
N GLN A 162 -18.59 11.98 12.39
CA GLN A 162 -19.38 13.14 11.98
C GLN A 162 -20.38 12.81 10.86
N GLY A 163 -20.49 11.53 10.48
CA GLY A 163 -21.38 11.07 9.40
C GLY A 163 -20.88 11.40 7.99
N ARG A 164 -19.65 11.90 7.83
CA ARG A 164 -19.06 12.33 6.54
C ARG A 164 -18.14 11.27 5.96
N ARG A 165 -18.05 11.17 4.64
CA ARG A 165 -17.12 10.25 3.96
C ARG A 165 -15.88 11.01 3.45
N PRO A 166 -14.65 10.53 3.72
CA PRO A 166 -13.44 11.15 3.18
C PRO A 166 -13.46 11.29 1.66
N ILE A 167 -13.99 10.29 0.94
CA ILE A 167 -14.04 10.27 -0.54
C ILE A 167 -14.69 11.50 -1.17
N TYR A 168 -15.61 12.17 -0.48
CA TYR A 168 -16.27 13.37 -1.01
C TYR A 168 -15.58 14.67 -0.58
N GLY A 169 -14.54 14.60 0.25
CA GLY A 169 -13.79 15.77 0.72
C GLY A 169 -14.72 16.91 1.18
N GLY A 170 -14.52 18.09 0.58
CA GLY A 170 -15.33 19.28 0.81
C GLY A 170 -16.62 19.40 -0.02
N THR A 171 -16.99 18.40 -0.83
CA THR A 171 -18.16 18.48 -1.70
C THR A 171 -19.46 18.22 -0.93
N GLU A 172 -20.02 19.27 -0.32
CA GLU A 172 -21.17 19.20 0.60
C GLU A 172 -22.39 18.46 0.05
N LYS A 173 -22.66 18.59 -1.26
CA LYS A 173 -23.79 17.91 -1.91
C LYS A 173 -23.73 16.39 -1.73
N PHE A 174 -22.55 15.78 -1.89
CA PHE A 174 -22.40 14.34 -1.68
C PHE A 174 -22.20 13.95 -0.21
N GLN A 175 -21.95 14.92 0.67
CA GLN A 175 -21.82 14.64 2.11
C GLN A 175 -23.17 14.62 2.82
N SER A 176 -24.02 15.61 2.56
CA SER A 176 -25.19 15.91 3.40
C SER A 176 -26.54 15.67 2.72
N ASP A 177 -26.62 15.78 1.39
CA ASP A 177 -27.89 15.67 0.66
C ASP A 177 -28.44 14.23 0.76
N PRO A 178 -29.64 14.02 1.34
CA PRO A 178 -30.24 12.69 1.47
C PRO A 178 -30.43 11.95 0.15
N GLN A 179 -30.52 12.67 -0.98
CA GLN A 179 -30.67 12.09 -2.30
C GLN A 179 -29.33 11.67 -2.92
N TRP A 180 -28.19 12.21 -2.44
CA TRP A 180 -26.89 11.96 -3.09
C TRP A 180 -25.88 11.24 -2.21
N ARG A 181 -25.97 11.36 -0.88
CA ARG A 181 -24.94 10.92 0.07
C ARG A 181 -24.63 9.42 0.13
N ASP A 182 -25.50 8.60 -0.46
CA ASP A 182 -25.36 7.14 -0.48
C ASP A 182 -25.03 6.58 -1.88
N TYR A 183 -24.92 7.45 -2.89
CA TYR A 183 -24.42 7.08 -4.22
C TYR A 183 -22.90 7.24 -4.30
N ILE A 184 -22.20 6.21 -3.79
CA ILE A 184 -20.74 6.17 -3.68
C ILE A 184 -20.09 6.18 -5.07
N LEU A 185 -19.26 7.19 -5.30
CA LEU A 185 -18.45 7.33 -6.51
C LEU A 185 -17.12 6.59 -6.36
N PHE A 186 -16.50 6.23 -7.48
CA PHE A 186 -15.21 5.53 -7.51
C PHE A 186 -14.23 6.40 -8.27
N TYR A 187 -13.32 7.02 -7.53
CA TYR A 187 -12.34 7.94 -8.09
C TYR A 187 -11.08 7.23 -8.57
N GLU A 188 -10.32 7.90 -9.43
CA GLU A 188 -9.08 7.40 -10.01
C GLU A 188 -8.00 7.21 -8.92
N TYR A 189 -7.89 8.18 -8.03
CA TYR A 189 -6.97 8.19 -6.90
C TYR A 189 -7.52 9.08 -5.76
N PHE A 190 -6.82 9.08 -4.62
CA PHE A 190 -7.29 9.77 -3.41
C PHE A 190 -6.24 10.69 -2.84
N HIS A 191 -6.68 11.81 -2.28
CA HIS A 191 -5.81 12.78 -1.66
C HIS A 191 -5.01 12.15 -0.51
N GLY A 192 -3.68 12.29 -0.54
CA GLY A 192 -2.75 11.64 0.36
C GLY A 192 -2.99 11.91 1.84
N ASP A 193 -3.56 13.06 2.20
CA ASP A 193 -3.73 13.44 3.62
C ASP A 193 -5.17 13.48 4.13
N ASN A 194 -6.18 13.52 3.26
CA ASN A 194 -7.59 13.67 3.67
C ASN A 194 -8.55 12.68 2.99
N GLY A 195 -8.06 11.86 2.04
CA GLY A 195 -8.84 10.80 1.42
C GLY A 195 -9.87 11.26 0.37
N ALA A 196 -9.91 12.56 0.02
CA ALA A 196 -10.80 13.07 -1.03
C ALA A 196 -10.54 12.36 -2.37
N GLY A 197 -11.60 11.93 -3.04
CA GLY A 197 -11.51 11.32 -4.35
C GLY A 197 -11.21 12.36 -5.43
N LEU A 198 -10.28 12.03 -6.32
CA LEU A 198 -9.74 12.92 -7.36
C LEU A 198 -9.66 12.20 -8.72
N GLY A 199 -9.53 12.98 -9.80
CA GLY A 199 -9.55 12.45 -11.17
C GLY A 199 -10.92 11.94 -11.59
N ALA A 200 -10.95 10.96 -12.51
CA ALA A 200 -12.21 10.41 -13.03
C ALA A 200 -13.05 9.75 -11.92
N SER A 201 -14.36 10.05 -11.84
CA SER A 201 -15.25 9.66 -10.73
C SER A 201 -16.08 8.38 -10.95
N HIS A 202 -15.98 7.77 -12.14
CA HIS A 202 -16.59 6.48 -12.50
C HIS A 202 -15.54 5.39 -12.75
N GLN A 203 -14.46 5.45 -12.00
CA GLN A 203 -13.30 4.58 -12.06
C GLN A 203 -13.51 3.31 -11.22
N THR A 204 -14.64 2.62 -11.41
CA THR A 204 -14.89 1.26 -10.87
C THR A 204 -14.03 0.18 -11.57
N GLY A 205 -12.86 0.58 -12.09
CA GLY A 205 -11.78 -0.30 -12.50
C GLY A 205 -10.98 -0.71 -11.28
N TRP A 206 -9.74 -0.22 -11.14
CA TRP A 206 -8.87 -0.63 -10.02
C TRP A 206 -9.41 -0.21 -8.65
N THR A 207 -10.18 0.87 -8.56
CA THR A 207 -10.73 1.34 -7.26
C THR A 207 -11.77 0.35 -6.71
N GLY A 208 -12.40 -0.44 -7.57
CA GLY A 208 -13.28 -1.55 -7.18
C GLY A 208 -12.60 -2.62 -6.31
N LEU A 209 -11.26 -2.68 -6.30
CA LEU A 209 -10.50 -3.61 -5.46
C LEU A 209 -10.78 -3.44 -3.95
N VAL A 210 -11.28 -2.27 -3.51
CA VAL A 210 -11.68 -2.07 -2.10
C VAL A 210 -12.72 -3.10 -1.65
N ALA A 211 -13.69 -3.45 -2.51
CA ALA A 211 -14.70 -4.44 -2.19
C ALA A 211 -14.08 -5.83 -2.00
N LYS A 212 -13.07 -6.17 -2.81
CA LYS A 212 -12.33 -7.43 -2.67
C LYS A 212 -11.48 -7.45 -1.40
N SER A 213 -10.87 -6.34 -1.02
CA SER A 213 -10.14 -6.21 0.24
C SER A 213 -11.05 -6.44 1.45
N ILE A 214 -12.23 -5.80 1.48
CA ILE A 214 -13.24 -5.98 2.53
C ILE A 214 -13.68 -7.45 2.60
N GLN A 215 -14.01 -8.06 1.46
CA GLN A 215 -14.38 -9.48 1.40
C GLN A 215 -13.23 -10.38 1.90
N LEU A 216 -11.99 -10.11 1.49
CA LEU A 216 -10.83 -10.91 1.86
C LEU A 216 -10.67 -10.97 3.38
N TYR A 217 -10.62 -9.81 4.04
CA TYR A 217 -10.42 -9.74 5.49
C TYR A 217 -11.67 -10.05 6.32
N GLY A 218 -12.86 -10.07 5.70
CA GLY A 218 -14.07 -10.61 6.32
C GLY A 218 -14.10 -12.13 6.38
N LEU A 219 -13.36 -12.83 5.51
CA LEU A 219 -13.36 -14.29 5.41
C LEU A 219 -12.05 -14.95 5.87
N LEU A 220 -10.94 -14.22 5.78
CA LEU A 220 -9.60 -14.71 6.05
C LEU A 220 -9.11 -14.20 7.40
N ASP A 221 -8.62 -15.11 8.24
CA ASP A 221 -7.81 -14.81 9.41
C ASP A 221 -6.36 -15.30 9.21
N ALA A 222 -5.47 -14.86 10.09
CA ALA A 222 -4.04 -15.18 10.06
C ALA A 222 -3.79 -16.69 10.04
N LYS A 223 -4.48 -17.44 10.91
CA LYS A 223 -4.33 -18.90 11.02
C LYS A 223 -4.77 -19.61 9.73
N ARG A 224 -5.95 -19.27 9.21
CA ARG A 224 -6.47 -19.80 7.94
C ARG A 224 -5.54 -19.48 6.77
N ALA A 225 -4.92 -18.30 6.77
CA ALA A 225 -3.94 -17.93 5.76
C ALA A 225 -2.71 -18.85 5.79
N LEU A 226 -2.13 -19.11 6.96
CA LEU A 226 -0.96 -19.99 7.09
C LEU A 226 -1.28 -21.44 6.72
N GLU A 227 -2.40 -21.98 7.19
CA GLU A 227 -2.87 -23.34 6.91
C GLU A 227 -3.19 -23.54 5.42
N GLY A 228 -4.04 -22.68 4.86
CA GLY A 228 -4.51 -22.82 3.47
C GLY A 228 -3.60 -22.20 2.41
N GLY A 229 -2.58 -21.45 2.83
CA GLY A 229 -1.68 -20.73 1.92
C GLY A 229 -2.42 -19.80 0.96
N LYS A 230 -1.92 -19.68 -0.27
CA LYS A 230 -2.53 -18.82 -1.31
C LYS A 230 -3.98 -19.21 -1.66
N GLN A 231 -4.36 -20.47 -1.47
CA GLN A 231 -5.71 -20.94 -1.79
C GLN A 231 -6.76 -20.47 -0.77
N ALA A 232 -6.35 -20.13 0.45
CA ALA A 232 -7.25 -19.65 1.50
C ALA A 232 -8.03 -18.39 1.06
N ALA A 233 -7.42 -17.52 0.25
CA ALA A 233 -8.04 -16.30 -0.27
C ALA A 233 -9.12 -16.54 -1.36
N PHE A 234 -9.23 -17.76 -1.87
CA PHE A 234 -10.15 -18.13 -2.97
C PHE A 234 -11.20 -19.17 -2.60
N LYS A 235 -11.11 -19.78 -1.40
CA LYS A 235 -12.17 -20.68 -0.93
C LYS A 235 -13.46 -19.88 -0.75
N LYS A 236 -14.53 -20.30 -1.42
CA LYS A 236 -15.87 -19.70 -1.24
C LYS A 236 -16.21 -19.77 0.25
N GLY A 237 -16.54 -18.64 0.86
CA GLY A 237 -17.08 -18.63 2.21
C GLY A 237 -18.29 -19.56 2.26
N THR A 238 -18.33 -20.47 3.23
CA THR A 238 -19.57 -21.16 3.59
C THR A 238 -20.57 -20.08 3.99
N LYS A 239 -21.67 -19.99 3.23
CA LYS A 239 -22.84 -19.21 3.63
C LYS A 239 -23.37 -19.72 4.96
#